data_AF-A0A9P0MPB1-F1
#
_entry.id   AF-A0A9P0MPB1-F1
#
_cell.length_a   1.000
_cell.length_b   1.000
_cell.length_c   1.000
_cell.angle_alpha   90.00
_cell.angle_beta   90.00
_cell.angle_gamma   90.00
#
_symmetry.space_group_name_H-M   'P 1'
#
loop_
_entity.id
_entity.type
_entity.pdbx_description
1 polymer ?
#
loop_
_entity_poly.entity_id
_entity_poly.type
_entity_poly.pdbx_seq_one_letter_code
_entity_poly.pdbx_strand_id
1 'polypeptide(L)'
;MADDEAKKAKQAEIERKRAEVRKRMEEASRGKKAKKGFMTPDRKKKLRLLLRKKAAEELKKEQERKAAERRRIIEERCGKICDVDNANEEKLKKICSDYHKRIGRLEDEKFDLEYVVKKKDFEVT
;
A
#
# COMPACT_ATOMS: atom_id res chain seq x y z
N MET A 1 -5.13 -15.83 28.78
CA MET A 1 -3.97 -16.59 29.28
C MET A 1 -3.96 -18.04 28.78
N ALA A 2 -5.02 -18.84 28.96
CA ALA A 2 -5.06 -20.24 28.47
C ALA A 2 -5.09 -20.38 26.92
N ASP A 3 -5.77 -19.50 26.21
CA ASP A 3 -5.88 -19.56 24.74
C ASP A 3 -4.57 -19.23 24.00
N ASP A 4 -3.70 -18.41 24.58
CA ASP A 4 -2.41 -18.06 23.96
C ASP A 4 -1.38 -19.19 24.11
N GLU A 5 -1.44 -19.91 25.23
CA GLU A 5 -0.56 -21.03 25.51
C GLU A 5 -0.88 -22.24 24.60
N ALA A 6 -2.17 -22.49 24.36
CA ALA A 6 -2.64 -23.50 23.42
C ALA A 6 -2.28 -23.17 21.96
N LYS A 7 -2.34 -21.89 21.55
CA LYS A 7 -1.88 -21.45 20.21
C LYS A 7 -0.37 -21.62 20.05
N LYS A 8 0.40 -21.24 21.07
CA LYS A 8 1.87 -21.35 21.06
C LYS A 8 2.33 -22.81 20.99
N ALA A 9 1.67 -23.71 21.71
CA ALA A 9 1.94 -25.16 21.64
C ALA A 9 1.63 -25.74 20.24
N LYS A 10 0.50 -25.35 19.63
CA LYS A 10 0.16 -25.76 18.25
C LYS A 10 1.16 -25.21 17.23
N GLN A 11 1.60 -23.97 17.39
CA GLN A 11 2.60 -23.34 16.53
C GLN A 11 3.94 -24.10 16.59
N ALA A 12 4.38 -24.44 17.81
CA ALA A 12 5.63 -25.16 18.05
C ALA A 12 5.61 -26.59 17.48
N GLU A 13 4.47 -27.29 17.58
CA GLU A 13 4.31 -28.61 16.97
C GLU A 13 4.35 -28.55 15.44
N ILE A 14 3.72 -27.53 14.84
CA ILE A 14 3.77 -27.29 13.39
C ILE A 14 5.20 -26.97 12.95
N GLU A 15 5.95 -26.16 13.70
CA GLU A 15 7.35 -25.84 13.40
C GLU A 15 8.27 -27.05 13.52
N ARG A 16 8.08 -27.90 14.54
CA ARG A 16 8.81 -29.15 14.71
C ARG A 16 8.58 -30.10 13.53
N LYS A 17 7.32 -30.30 13.12
CA LYS A 17 6.98 -31.14 11.94
C LYS A 17 7.56 -30.56 10.64
N ARG A 18 7.57 -29.23 10.48
CA ARG A 18 8.20 -28.57 9.32
C ARG A 18 9.71 -28.73 9.30
N ALA A 19 10.37 -28.65 10.45
CA ALA A 19 11.82 -28.81 10.59
C ALA A 19 12.26 -30.24 10.30
N GLU A 20 11.51 -31.23 10.77
CA GLU A 20 11.78 -32.65 10.52
C GLU A 20 11.65 -32.99 9.02
N VAL A 21 10.55 -32.56 8.38
CA VAL A 21 10.36 -32.71 6.93
C VAL A 21 11.47 -31.98 6.15
N ARG A 22 11.95 -30.84 6.66
CA ARG A 22 13.06 -30.10 6.04
C ARG A 22 14.38 -30.87 6.14
N LYS A 23 14.71 -31.41 7.31
CA LYS A 23 15.92 -32.19 7.52
C LYS A 23 15.95 -33.44 6.63
N ARG A 24 14.84 -34.18 6.55
CA ARG A 24 14.69 -35.37 5.70
C ARG A 24 14.87 -35.06 4.20
N MET A 25 14.34 -33.92 3.75
CA MET A 25 14.46 -33.49 2.35
C MET A 25 15.87 -32.98 2.01
N GLU A 26 16.59 -32.40 2.97
CA GLU A 26 17.96 -31.92 2.80
C GLU A 26 18.94 -33.11 2.72
N GLU A 27 18.79 -34.09 3.61
CA GLU A 27 19.57 -35.33 3.62
C GLU A 27 19.40 -36.13 2.32
N ALA A 28 18.17 -36.22 1.78
CA ALA A 28 17.91 -36.85 0.48
C ALA A 28 18.51 -36.10 -0.72
N SER A 29 18.81 -34.81 -0.57
CA SER A 29 19.35 -33.96 -1.64
C SER A 29 20.89 -33.92 -1.67
N ARG A 30 21.58 -34.28 -0.57
CA ARG A 30 23.05 -34.25 -0.44
C ARG A 30 23.76 -35.23 -1.39
N GLY A 31 23.10 -36.31 -1.81
CA GLY A 31 23.67 -37.33 -2.70
C GLY A 31 23.65 -36.99 -4.20
N LYS A 32 22.93 -35.95 -4.64
CA LYS A 32 22.81 -35.58 -6.06
C LYS A 32 23.31 -34.16 -6.30
N LYS A 33 24.64 -34.01 -6.38
CA LYS A 33 25.33 -32.78 -6.78
C LYS A 33 25.04 -32.44 -8.26
N ALA A 34 23.89 -31.82 -8.54
CA ALA A 34 23.69 -30.97 -9.71
C ALA A 34 22.32 -30.26 -9.64
N LYS A 35 22.32 -28.97 -9.26
CA LYS A 35 21.28 -27.95 -9.52
C LYS A 35 19.80 -28.25 -9.19
N LYS A 36 19.45 -29.40 -8.59
CA LYS A 36 18.10 -29.67 -8.05
C LYS A 36 18.00 -29.06 -6.66
N GLY A 37 17.54 -27.81 -6.59
CA GLY A 37 17.27 -27.15 -5.32
C GLY A 37 16.35 -27.99 -4.43
N PHE A 38 16.45 -27.76 -3.11
CA PHE A 38 15.74 -28.46 -2.03
C PHE A 38 14.22 -28.67 -2.24
N MET A 39 13.57 -27.83 -3.05
CA MET A 39 12.15 -27.95 -3.37
C MET A 39 11.92 -28.65 -4.71
N THR A 40 10.89 -29.50 -4.76
CA THR A 40 10.36 -30.00 -6.03
C THR A 40 9.88 -28.84 -6.92
N PRO A 41 9.98 -28.96 -8.26
CA PRO A 41 9.54 -27.93 -9.19
C PRO A 41 8.10 -27.45 -8.96
N ASP A 42 7.17 -28.37 -8.67
CA ASP A 42 5.77 -28.06 -8.39
C ASP A 42 5.58 -27.26 -7.11
N ARG A 43 6.31 -27.60 -6.05
CA ARG A 43 6.27 -26.86 -4.79
C ARG A 43 6.82 -25.45 -4.99
N LYS A 44 7.90 -25.29 -5.78
CA LYS A 44 8.47 -23.98 -6.12
C LYS A 44 7.49 -23.14 -6.96
N LYS A 45 6.76 -23.77 -7.90
CA LYS A 45 5.69 -23.12 -8.69
C LYS A 45 4.55 -22.64 -7.78
N LYS A 46 4.07 -23.48 -6.85
CA LYS A 46 3.03 -23.11 -5.88
C LYS A 46 3.47 -21.98 -4.95
N LEU A 47 4.73 -22.00 -4.47
CA LEU A 47 5.26 -20.94 -3.61
C LEU A 47 5.31 -19.59 -4.33
N ARG A 48 5.82 -19.52 -5.56
CA ARG A 48 5.84 -18.28 -6.35
C ARG A 48 4.44 -17.72 -6.58
N LEU A 49 3.46 -18.58 -6.83
CA LEU A 49 2.07 -18.17 -6.98
C LEU A 49 1.54 -17.51 -5.69
N LEU A 50 1.79 -18.13 -4.53
CA LEU A 50 1.37 -17.58 -3.24
C LEU A 50 2.05 -16.24 -2.93
N LEU A 51 3.34 -16.10 -3.24
CA LEU A 51 4.07 -14.85 -3.04
C LEU A 51 3.52 -13.71 -3.90
N ARG A 52 3.21 -13.97 -5.19
CA ARG A 52 2.58 -12.97 -6.07
C ARG A 52 1.17 -12.61 -5.62
N LYS A 53 0.38 -13.59 -5.19
CA LYS A 53 -0.96 -13.34 -4.62
C LYS A 53 -0.88 -12.44 -3.39
N LYS A 54 0.04 -12.73 -2.46
CA LYS A 54 0.27 -11.89 -1.29
C LYS A 54 0.75 -10.48 -1.67
N ALA A 55 1.68 -10.37 -2.63
CA ALA A 55 2.15 -9.08 -3.11
C ALA A 55 1.02 -8.25 -3.75
N ALA A 56 0.13 -8.87 -4.53
CA ALA A 56 -1.02 -8.20 -5.12
C ALA A 56 -2.04 -7.76 -4.05
N GLU A 57 -2.27 -8.57 -3.03
CA GLU A 57 -3.15 -8.23 -1.90
C GLU A 57 -2.60 -7.05 -1.09
N GLU A 58 -1.31 -7.07 -0.73
CA GLU A 58 -0.67 -5.97 -0.02
C GLU A 58 -0.65 -4.68 -0.87
N LEU A 59 -0.41 -4.79 -2.18
CA LEU A 59 -0.49 -3.66 -3.10
C LEU A 59 -1.89 -3.03 -3.12
N LYS A 60 -2.95 -3.85 -3.18
CA LYS A 60 -4.33 -3.36 -3.14
C LYS A 60 -4.63 -2.67 -1.80
N LYS A 61 -4.18 -3.25 -0.69
CA LYS A 61 -4.34 -2.67 0.65
C LYS A 61 -3.60 -1.34 0.80
N GLU A 62 -2.42 -1.21 0.22
CA GLU A 62 -1.68 0.05 0.19
C GLU A 62 -2.39 1.10 -0.67
N GLN A 63 -2.94 0.71 -1.83
CA GLN A 63 -3.76 1.60 -2.66
C GLN A 63 -4.99 2.12 -1.92
N GLU A 64 -5.70 1.26 -1.20
CA GLU A 64 -6.85 1.63 -0.37
C GLU A 64 -6.46 2.60 0.75
N ARG A 65 -5.31 2.36 1.42
CA ARG A 65 -4.76 3.29 2.43
C ARG A 65 -4.42 4.65 1.84
N LYS A 66 -3.70 4.68 0.71
CA LYS A 66 -3.36 5.92 -0.01
C LYS A 66 -4.61 6.67 -0.48
N ALA A 67 -5.64 5.96 -0.95
CA ALA A 67 -6.90 6.56 -1.36
C ALA A 67 -7.67 7.15 -0.17
N ALA A 68 -7.69 6.46 0.98
CA ALA A 68 -8.30 6.97 2.20
C ALA A 68 -7.56 8.21 2.74
N GLU A 69 -6.23 8.18 2.76
CA GLU A 69 -5.40 9.33 3.14
C GLU A 69 -5.60 10.51 2.19
N ARG A 70 -5.64 10.27 0.88
CA ARG A 70 -5.98 11.30 -0.12
C ARG A 70 -7.33 11.93 0.15
N ARG A 71 -8.36 11.14 0.50
CA ARG A 71 -9.68 11.67 0.85
C ARG A 71 -9.63 12.52 2.11
N ARG A 72 -8.96 12.06 3.17
CA ARG A 72 -8.77 12.81 4.41
C ARG A 72 -8.10 14.17 4.17
N ILE A 73 -7.02 14.19 3.38
CA ILE A 73 -6.29 15.43 3.06
C ILE A 73 -7.17 16.39 2.25
N ILE A 74 -7.96 15.89 1.30
CA ILE A 74 -8.88 16.74 0.52
C ILE A 74 -9.93 17.37 1.44
N GLU A 75 -10.51 16.58 2.35
CA GLU A 75 -11.49 17.09 3.31
C GLU A 75 -10.89 18.17 4.23
N GLU A 76 -9.69 17.93 4.74
CA GLU A 76 -8.95 18.88 5.58
C GLU A 76 -8.61 20.17 4.82
N ARG A 77 -8.15 20.07 3.57
CA ARG A 77 -7.76 21.24 2.76
C ARG A 77 -8.94 22.03 2.24
N CYS A 78 -9.97 21.36 1.74
CA CYS A 78 -11.13 22.04 1.15
C CYS A 78 -12.04 22.62 2.22
N GLY A 79 -12.15 21.96 3.38
CA GLY A 79 -13.00 22.38 4.48
C GLY A 79 -14.49 22.31 4.14
N LYS A 80 -15.30 23.02 4.92
CA LYS A 80 -16.74 23.13 4.70
C LYS A 80 -17.05 24.32 3.80
N ILE A 81 -18.13 24.19 3.02
CA ILE A 81 -18.65 25.28 2.18
C ILE A 81 -19.05 26.45 3.09
N CYS A 82 -18.72 27.67 2.68
CA CYS A 82 -19.15 28.88 3.40
C CYS A 82 -20.67 29.00 3.39
N ASP A 83 -21.26 29.50 4.48
CA ASP A 83 -22.70 29.80 4.52
C ASP A 83 -23.00 30.99 3.59
N VAL A 84 -23.59 30.69 2.44
CA VAL A 84 -23.99 31.67 1.42
C VAL A 84 -25.45 32.08 1.57
N ASP A 85 -26.28 31.25 2.21
CA ASP A 85 -27.73 31.46 2.27
C ASP A 85 -28.10 32.54 3.29
N ASN A 86 -27.33 32.66 4.37
CA ASN A 86 -27.53 33.68 5.41
C ASN A 86 -26.52 34.84 5.33
N ALA A 87 -25.70 34.90 4.28
CA ALA A 87 -24.70 35.94 4.10
C ALA A 87 -25.32 37.24 3.58
N ASN A 88 -24.86 38.38 4.11
CA ASN A 88 -25.20 39.68 3.55
C ASN A 88 -24.36 39.96 2.29
N GLU A 89 -24.75 40.98 1.51
CA GLU A 89 -24.12 41.30 0.22
C GLU A 89 -22.61 41.55 0.32
N GLU A 90 -22.16 42.22 1.38
CA GLU A 90 -20.74 42.50 1.62
C GLU A 90 -19.94 41.20 1.87
N LYS A 91 -20.48 40.30 2.70
CA LYS A 91 -19.88 38.97 2.94
C LYS A 91 -19.84 38.15 1.66
N LEU A 92 -20.89 38.18 0.85
CA LEU A 92 -20.92 37.47 -0.45
C LEU A 92 -19.84 37.97 -1.40
N LYS A 93 -19.67 39.29 -1.55
CA LYS A 93 -18.59 39.88 -2.36
C LYS A 93 -17.21 39.44 -1.86
N LYS A 94 -17.01 39.43 -0.54
CA LYS A 94 -15.76 38.99 0.07
C LYS A 94 -15.49 37.51 -0.20
N ILE A 95 -16.48 36.64 -0.01
CA ILE A 95 -16.39 35.19 -0.29
C ILE A 95 -15.95 34.96 -1.74
N CYS A 96 -16.60 35.61 -2.71
CA CYS A 96 -16.24 35.49 -4.12
C CYS A 96 -14.78 35.94 -4.39
N SER A 97 -14.36 37.07 -3.82
CA SER A 97 -12.99 37.59 -3.96
C SER A 97 -11.96 36.62 -3.38
N ASP A 98 -12.22 36.07 -2.20
CA ASP A 98 -11.32 35.16 -1.50
C ASP A 98 -11.20 33.82 -2.24
N TYR A 99 -12.30 33.26 -2.75
CA TYR A 99 -12.27 32.06 -3.59
C TYR A 99 -11.50 32.29 -4.89
N HIS A 100 -11.71 33.42 -5.57
CA HIS A 100 -10.99 33.74 -6.80
C HIS A 100 -9.46 33.81 -6.57
N LYS A 101 -9.02 34.51 -5.51
CA LYS A 101 -7.60 34.56 -5.11
C LYS A 101 -7.05 33.18 -4.79
N ARG A 102 -7.82 32.37 -4.06
CA ARG A 102 -7.42 31.00 -3.70
C ARG A 102 -7.26 30.11 -4.92
N ILE A 103 -8.18 30.19 -5.88
CA ILE A 103 -8.13 29.44 -7.14
C ILE A 103 -6.86 29.80 -7.91
N GLY A 104 -6.56 31.10 -8.07
CA GLY A 104 -5.33 31.54 -8.75
C GLY A 104 -4.07 30.92 -8.15
N ARG A 105 -3.90 31.04 -6.82
CA ARG A 105 -2.74 30.42 -6.13
C ARG A 105 -2.66 28.91 -6.29
N LEU A 106 -3.80 28.20 -6.25
CA LEU A 106 -3.83 26.74 -6.40
C LEU A 106 -3.47 26.30 -7.83
N GLU A 107 -3.86 27.07 -8.85
CA GLU A 107 -3.45 26.81 -10.23
C GLU A 107 -1.95 27.05 -10.44
N ASP A 108 -1.38 28.10 -9.82
CA ASP A 108 0.07 28.33 -9.85
C ASP A 108 0.84 27.15 -9.22
N GLU A 109 0.46 26.74 -8.00
CA GLU A 109 1.06 25.59 -7.31
C GLU A 109 0.91 24.28 -8.11
N LYS A 110 -0.24 24.08 -8.75
CA LYS A 110 -0.51 22.93 -9.60
C LYS A 110 0.41 22.92 -10.82
N PHE A 111 0.59 24.06 -11.49
CA PHE A 111 1.45 24.17 -12.65
C PHE A 111 2.90 23.79 -12.32
N ASP A 112 3.45 24.29 -11.21
CA ASP A 112 4.80 23.96 -10.76
C ASP A 112 4.95 22.44 -10.51
N LEU A 113 3.97 21.83 -9.85
CA LEU A 113 3.97 20.39 -9.59
C LEU A 113 3.89 19.58 -10.88
N GLU A 114 3.00 19.94 -11.80
CA GLU A 114 2.85 19.28 -13.10
C GLU A 114 4.14 19.36 -13.93
N TYR A 115 4.81 20.51 -13.92
CA TYR A 115 6.10 20.69 -14.59
C TYR A 115 7.17 19.76 -14.00
N VAL A 116 7.30 19.71 -12.67
CA VAL A 116 8.25 18.82 -11.99
C VAL A 116 7.97 17.35 -12.28
N VAL A 117 6.69 16.93 -12.27
CA VAL A 117 6.28 15.56 -12.62
C VAL A 117 6.67 15.26 -14.07
N LYS A 118 6.33 16.13 -15.01
CA LYS A 118 6.66 15.97 -16.43
C LYS A 118 8.17 15.84 -16.67
N LYS A 119 8.98 16.63 -15.96
CA LYS A 119 10.45 16.54 -16.04
C LYS A 119 10.94 15.18 -15.54
N LYS A 120 10.43 14.71 -14.40
CA LYS A 120 10.79 13.39 -13.86
C LYS A 120 10.36 12.25 -14.77
N ASP A 121 9.18 12.33 -15.38
CA ASP A 121 8.71 11.33 -16.34
C ASP A 121 9.64 11.26 -17.56
N PHE A 122 10.13 12.41 -18.03
CA PHE A 122 11.13 12.48 -19.11
C PHE A 122 12.47 11.86 -18.71
N GLU A 123 12.93 12.07 -17.46
CA GLU A 123 14.19 11.49 -16.96
C GLU A 123 14.14 9.96 -16.75
N VAL A 124 12.94 9.40 -16.53
CA VAL A 124 12.72 7.96 -16.32
C VAL A 124 12.57 7.21 -17.65
N THR A 125 12.20 7.91 -18.71
CA THR A 125 12.06 7.35 -20.07
C THR A 125 13.43 7.12 -20.70
#